data_AF-A0A2J6RZR8-F1
#
_entry.id   AF-A0A2J6RZR8-F1
#
_cell.length_a   1.000
_cell.length_b   1.000
_cell.length_c   1.000
_cell.angle_alpha   90.00
_cell.angle_beta   90.00
_cell.angle_gamma   90.00
#
_symmetry.space_group_name_H-M   'P 1'
#
loop_
_entity.id
_entity.type
_entity.pdbx_description
1 polymer ?
#
loop_
_entity_poly.entity_id
_entity_poly.type
_entity_poly.pdbx_seq_one_letter_code
_entity_poly.pdbx_strand_id
1 'polypeptide(L)'
;NAEQSSQWDGFRHYSQPLKTSEPSSSKDRIFYGGTTKGDIMDSSNDRIGIQHWASEGIAGRGILLDYHLWASTQSPAIKYSCFSAHAITFQSILAMCEAENVVPRKGDILFIRTGMMPEWETFTEQQKKEYAAQPEAEHAGMEASICLLEWLWDSGIAAVAGDAIAWEVDTTPGEVSMHEYLLGGWGMPIGEMFDLEALSRTCAGLKRYSFFLTSMPLNMPGGVSSPPNAMAIF
;
A
#
# COMPACT_ATOMS: atom_id res chain seq x y z
N ASN A 1 -2.22 -2.54 18.34
CA ASN A 1 -1.35 -2.08 17.24
C ASN A 1 -2.28 -1.70 16.09
N ALA A 2 -2.10 -0.56 15.43
CA ALA A 2 -2.90 -0.22 14.25
C ALA A 2 -2.54 -1.12 13.05
N GLU A 3 -1.34 -1.69 13.03
CA GLU A 3 -0.80 -2.63 12.02
C GLU A 3 -1.33 -4.06 12.13
N GLN A 4 -2.58 -4.20 12.57
CA GLN A 4 -3.26 -5.51 12.67
C GLN A 4 -4.64 -5.49 11.97
N SER A 5 -4.94 -4.42 11.23
CA SER A 5 -6.17 -4.24 10.48
C SER A 5 -5.93 -3.24 9.35
N SER A 6 -6.97 -2.83 8.63
CA SER A 6 -6.87 -1.77 7.62
C SER A 6 -6.15 -0.56 8.22
N GLN A 7 -5.15 -0.04 7.52
CA GLN A 7 -4.27 0.99 8.08
C GLN A 7 -3.64 1.90 7.04
N TRP A 8 -3.19 3.07 7.50
CA TRP A 8 -2.17 3.89 6.84
C TRP A 8 -0.87 3.83 7.63
N ASP A 9 0.22 3.56 6.92
CA ASP A 9 1.58 3.66 7.44
C ASP A 9 2.09 5.09 7.29
N GLY A 10 2.44 5.67 8.44
CA GLY A 10 3.03 6.99 8.54
C GLY A 10 4.54 6.95 8.25
N PHE A 11 5.13 8.12 8.09
CA PHE A 11 6.56 8.22 7.77
C PHE A 11 7.51 7.80 8.91
N ARG A 12 6.97 7.46 10.08
CA ARG A 12 7.71 6.83 11.19
C ARG A 12 7.77 5.31 11.11
N HIS A 13 7.00 4.69 10.21
CA HIS A 13 6.87 3.23 10.08
C HIS A 13 8.13 2.58 9.52
N TYR A 14 8.63 3.09 8.40
CA TYR A 14 9.79 2.53 7.72
C TYR A 14 10.86 3.58 7.44
N SER A 15 12.11 3.20 7.63
CA SER A 15 13.29 4.02 7.30
C SER A 15 13.90 3.55 5.98
N GLN A 16 14.86 4.28 5.43
CA GLN A 16 15.66 3.88 4.27
C GLN A 16 17.16 3.97 4.61
N PRO A 17 18.06 3.36 3.82
CA PRO A 17 19.49 3.61 3.94
C PRO A 17 19.82 5.10 3.85
N LEU A 18 20.74 5.59 4.69
CA LEU A 18 21.11 7.02 4.70
C LEU A 18 21.70 7.47 3.35
N LYS A 19 22.43 6.59 2.67
CA LYS A 19 22.99 6.85 1.35
C LYS A 19 22.32 5.93 0.35
N THR A 20 21.89 6.49 -0.77
CA THR A 20 21.25 5.75 -1.87
C THR A 20 22.16 4.70 -2.53
N SER A 21 23.48 4.80 -2.33
CA SER A 21 24.44 3.80 -2.78
C SER A 21 24.57 2.59 -1.85
N GLU A 22 24.02 2.67 -0.63
CA GLU A 22 24.07 1.58 0.34
C GLU A 22 22.90 0.61 0.12
N PRO A 23 23.09 -0.69 0.38
CA PRO A 23 22.02 -1.67 0.23
C PRO A 23 20.93 -1.45 1.29
N SER A 24 19.73 -1.96 1.02
CA SER A 24 18.60 -1.97 1.98
C SER A 24 18.98 -2.58 3.34
N SER A 25 19.93 -3.51 3.39
CA SER A 25 20.44 -4.09 4.65
C SER A 25 21.35 -3.17 5.48
N SER A 26 21.58 -1.92 5.07
CA SER A 26 22.43 -0.97 5.80
C SER A 26 21.88 -0.70 7.21
N LYS A 27 22.81 -0.61 8.17
CA LYS A 27 22.51 -0.26 9.56
C LYS A 27 22.36 1.25 9.76
N ASP A 28 22.94 2.05 8.87
CA ASP A 28 22.84 3.51 8.92
C ASP A 28 21.60 3.93 8.14
N ARG A 29 20.53 4.21 8.87
CA ARG A 29 19.19 4.43 8.32
C ARG A 29 18.61 5.74 8.76
N ILE A 30 17.80 6.32 7.89
CA ILE A 30 17.13 7.60 8.09
C ILE A 30 15.66 7.48 7.71
N PHE A 31 14.80 8.17 8.43
CA PHE A 31 13.38 8.31 8.08
C PHE A 31 13.18 9.54 7.21
N TYR A 32 11.95 9.71 6.73
CA TYR A 32 11.56 10.84 5.89
C TYR A 32 12.08 12.19 6.40
N GLY A 33 12.58 12.99 5.46
CA GLY A 33 13.05 14.35 5.72
C GLY A 33 14.24 14.42 6.68
N GLY A 34 15.08 13.38 6.73
CA GLY A 34 16.29 13.36 7.56
C GLY A 34 16.04 13.07 9.05
N THR A 35 14.89 12.49 9.37
CA THR A 35 14.52 12.17 10.77
C THR A 35 15.31 10.97 11.25
N THR A 36 15.97 11.07 12.40
CA THR A 36 16.85 10.01 12.91
C THR A 36 16.09 9.00 13.76
N LYS A 37 16.68 7.82 13.96
CA LYS A 37 16.18 6.86 14.95
C LYS A 37 16.06 7.46 16.35
N GLY A 38 16.98 8.36 16.73
CA GLY A 38 16.91 9.06 18.02
C GLY A 38 15.63 9.89 18.14
N ASP A 39 15.26 10.60 17.08
CA ASP A 39 14.02 11.39 17.01
C ASP A 39 12.76 10.53 17.11
N ILE A 40 12.75 9.35 16.48
CA ILE A 40 11.61 8.42 16.54
C ILE A 40 11.44 7.80 17.94
N MET A 41 12.57 7.48 18.60
CA MET A 41 12.55 6.85 19.93
C MET A 41 12.27 7.86 21.06
N ASP A 42 12.42 9.16 20.80
CA ASP A 42 12.03 10.21 21.75
C ASP A 42 10.51 10.42 21.70
N SER A 43 9.81 9.98 22.74
CA SER A 43 8.35 10.11 22.85
C SER A 43 7.84 11.55 22.97
N SER A 44 8.73 12.52 23.24
CA SER A 44 8.39 13.94 23.23
C SER A 44 8.51 14.59 21.86
N ASN A 45 9.16 13.90 20.91
CA ASN A 45 9.31 14.35 19.54
C ASN A 45 8.18 13.74 18.69
N ASP A 46 7.39 14.59 18.06
CA ASP A 46 6.23 14.19 17.25
C ASP A 46 6.47 14.36 15.73
N ARG A 47 7.70 14.74 15.34
CA ARG A 47 8.10 14.96 13.95
C ARG A 47 7.65 13.79 13.07
N ILE A 48 7.11 14.13 11.90
CA ILE A 48 6.62 13.21 10.86
C ILE A 48 5.57 12.18 11.34
N GLY A 49 4.95 12.40 12.50
CA GLY A 49 3.88 11.55 13.00
C GLY A 49 2.54 11.79 12.30
N ILE A 50 1.67 10.79 12.42
CA ILE A 50 0.37 10.74 11.73
C ILE A 50 -0.60 11.88 12.10
N GLN A 51 -0.41 12.53 13.26
CA GLN A 51 -1.24 13.65 13.70
C GLN A 51 -1.24 14.83 12.72
N HIS A 52 -0.16 15.02 11.97
CA HIS A 52 -0.11 16.06 10.95
C HIS A 52 -1.16 15.84 9.86
N TRP A 53 -1.44 14.59 9.51
CA TRP A 53 -2.46 14.24 8.51
C TRP A 53 -3.86 14.34 9.09
N ALA A 54 -4.04 14.01 10.38
CA ALA A 54 -5.33 14.08 11.06
C ALA A 54 -5.94 15.49 11.11
N SER A 55 -5.11 16.54 10.98
CA SER A 55 -5.58 17.94 11.00
C SER A 55 -6.40 18.32 9.76
N GLU A 56 -6.07 17.76 8.59
CA GLU A 56 -6.74 18.03 7.31
C GLU A 56 -7.51 16.82 6.78
N GLY A 57 -7.18 15.63 7.27
CA GLY A 57 -7.57 14.36 6.69
C GLY A 57 -6.83 14.05 5.39
N ILE A 58 -7.03 12.83 4.89
CA ILE A 58 -6.66 12.43 3.55
C ILE A 58 -7.91 12.54 2.69
N ALA A 59 -8.02 13.62 1.93
CA ALA A 59 -9.17 13.89 1.08
C ALA A 59 -8.71 14.19 -0.35
N GLY A 60 -9.24 13.46 -1.33
CA GLY A 60 -8.75 13.57 -2.70
C GLY A 60 -9.46 12.65 -3.68
N ARG A 61 -8.87 12.47 -4.86
CA ARG A 61 -9.39 11.55 -5.86
C ARG A 61 -8.76 10.17 -5.66
N GLY A 62 -9.57 9.18 -5.33
CA GLY A 62 -9.16 7.78 -5.35
C GLY A 62 -9.31 7.21 -6.76
N ILE A 63 -8.39 6.34 -7.16
CA ILE A 63 -8.51 5.49 -8.33
C ILE A 63 -8.33 4.03 -7.92
N LEU A 64 -9.15 3.13 -8.45
CA LEU A 64 -9.04 1.68 -8.20
C LEU A 64 -8.51 1.00 -9.45
N LEU A 65 -7.49 0.13 -9.30
CA LEU A 65 -7.13 -0.89 -10.27
C LEU A 65 -7.43 -2.26 -9.66
N ASP A 66 -8.36 -3.00 -10.27
CA ASP A 66 -8.83 -4.27 -9.72
C ASP A 66 -8.08 -5.46 -10.34
N TYR A 67 -6.90 -5.75 -9.78
CA TYR A 67 -6.05 -6.83 -10.27
C TYR A 67 -6.75 -8.19 -10.20
N HIS A 68 -7.46 -8.48 -9.12
CA HIS A 68 -8.16 -9.75 -8.97
C HIS A 68 -9.22 -9.96 -10.06
N LEU A 69 -10.04 -8.95 -10.32
CA LEU A 69 -11.02 -9.02 -11.41
C LEU A 69 -10.32 -9.09 -12.77
N TRP A 70 -9.37 -8.19 -13.04
CA TRP A 70 -8.65 -8.13 -14.31
C TRP A 70 -7.92 -9.44 -14.63
N ALA A 71 -7.22 -10.03 -13.66
CA ALA A 71 -6.51 -11.30 -13.77
C ALA A 71 -7.44 -12.45 -14.21
N SER A 72 -8.66 -12.48 -13.67
CA SER A 72 -9.67 -13.49 -14.01
C SER A 72 -10.20 -13.38 -15.45
N THR A 73 -10.12 -12.19 -16.05
CA THR A 73 -10.58 -11.92 -17.43
C THR A 73 -9.52 -12.18 -18.51
N GLN A 74 -8.27 -12.47 -18.11
CA GLN A 74 -7.19 -12.75 -19.06
C GLN A 74 -7.40 -14.08 -19.79
N SER A 75 -6.70 -14.27 -20.91
CA SER A 75 -6.75 -15.50 -21.72
C SER A 75 -5.33 -16.07 -21.94
N PRO A 76 -4.92 -17.12 -21.20
CA PRO A 76 -5.66 -17.77 -20.10
C PRO A 76 -5.78 -16.86 -18.86
N ALA A 77 -6.76 -17.15 -18.00
CA ALA A 77 -6.91 -16.44 -16.73
C ALA A 77 -5.66 -16.62 -15.87
N ILE A 78 -5.19 -15.54 -15.27
CA ILE A 78 -4.04 -15.57 -14.36
C ILE A 78 -4.54 -16.12 -13.02
N LYS A 79 -3.94 -17.22 -12.57
CA LYS A 79 -4.25 -17.86 -11.28
C LYS A 79 -3.11 -17.61 -10.32
N TYR A 80 -3.44 -17.12 -9.13
CA TYR A 80 -2.52 -16.87 -8.03
C TYR A 80 -3.24 -17.03 -6.69
N SER A 81 -2.48 -17.00 -5.61
CA SER A 81 -3.00 -16.92 -4.24
C SER A 81 -2.44 -15.67 -3.57
N CYS A 82 -3.28 -14.97 -2.82
CA CYS A 82 -2.90 -13.83 -1.98
C CYS A 82 -1.98 -14.24 -0.81
N PHE A 83 -1.89 -15.54 -0.53
CA PHE A 83 -1.13 -16.16 0.54
C PHE A 83 0.05 -16.99 -0.01
N SER A 84 0.61 -16.52 -1.13
CA SER A 84 1.80 -17.07 -1.79
C SER A 84 2.61 -15.92 -2.40
N ALA A 85 3.91 -16.13 -2.66
CA ALA A 85 4.74 -15.13 -3.32
C ALA A 85 4.26 -14.89 -4.78
N HIS A 86 3.42 -13.87 -4.96
CA HIS A 86 2.90 -13.46 -6.27
C HIS A 86 3.10 -11.96 -6.49
N ALA A 87 3.89 -11.63 -7.51
CA ALA A 87 4.22 -10.26 -7.86
C ALA A 87 3.24 -9.71 -8.91
N ILE A 88 2.51 -8.65 -8.55
CA ILE A 88 1.73 -7.85 -9.48
C ILE A 88 2.67 -6.91 -10.21
N THR A 89 2.94 -7.22 -11.47
CA THR A 89 3.98 -6.53 -12.25
C THR A 89 3.57 -5.11 -12.64
N PHE A 90 4.56 -4.26 -12.89
CA PHE A 90 4.32 -2.91 -13.43
C PHE A 90 3.53 -2.93 -14.75
N GLN A 91 3.76 -3.91 -15.62
CA GLN A 91 3.02 -4.04 -16.87
C GLN A 91 1.53 -4.34 -16.64
N SER A 92 1.20 -5.05 -15.55
CA SER A 92 -0.19 -5.29 -15.15
C SER A 92 -0.89 -3.97 -14.77
N ILE A 93 -0.19 -3.05 -14.10
CA ILE A 93 -0.71 -1.70 -13.79
C ILE A 93 -1.07 -0.94 -15.07
N LEU A 94 -0.16 -0.91 -16.04
CA LEU A 94 -0.40 -0.23 -17.32
C LEU A 94 -1.57 -0.85 -18.08
N ALA A 95 -1.64 -2.18 -18.13
CA ALA A 95 -2.72 -2.91 -18.79
C ALA A 95 -4.09 -2.69 -18.13
N MET A 96 -4.14 -2.62 -16.80
CA MET A 96 -5.38 -2.28 -16.07
C MET A 96 -5.80 -0.84 -16.34
N CYS A 97 -4.86 0.11 -16.31
CA CYS A 97 -5.16 1.51 -16.64
C CYS A 97 -5.76 1.64 -18.05
N GLU A 98 -5.22 0.93 -19.03
CA GLU A 98 -5.76 0.90 -20.40
C GLU A 98 -7.14 0.23 -20.46
N ALA A 99 -7.29 -0.95 -19.87
CA ALA A 99 -8.54 -1.72 -19.90
C ALA A 99 -9.71 -0.99 -19.24
N GLU A 100 -9.45 -0.28 -18.14
CA GLU A 100 -10.46 0.43 -17.34
C GLU A 100 -10.56 1.93 -17.69
N ASN A 101 -9.78 2.38 -18.68
CA ASN A 101 -9.65 3.78 -19.09
C ASN A 101 -9.36 4.73 -17.91
N VAL A 102 -8.47 4.30 -17.02
CA VAL A 102 -7.99 5.06 -15.87
C VAL A 102 -6.74 5.83 -16.29
N VAL A 103 -6.82 7.15 -16.17
CA VAL A 103 -5.67 8.04 -16.36
C VAL A 103 -5.33 8.68 -15.02
N PRO A 104 -4.18 8.31 -14.41
CA PRO A 104 -3.68 8.94 -13.21
C PRO A 104 -3.56 10.45 -13.37
N ARG A 105 -3.80 11.17 -12.28
CA ARG A 105 -3.59 12.61 -12.19
C ARG A 105 -2.81 12.90 -10.93
N LYS A 106 -2.09 14.03 -10.96
CA LYS A 106 -1.40 14.54 -9.79
C LYS A 106 -2.38 14.67 -8.61
N GLY A 107 -2.01 14.10 -7.46
CA GLY A 107 -2.81 14.08 -6.25
C GLY A 107 -3.71 12.86 -6.10
N ASP A 108 -3.70 11.93 -7.05
CA ASP A 108 -4.49 10.70 -6.93
C ASP A 108 -3.98 9.79 -5.82
N ILE A 109 -4.91 9.03 -5.26
CA ILE A 109 -4.66 7.96 -4.30
C ILE A 109 -4.97 6.65 -5.01
N LEU A 110 -3.92 5.85 -5.24
CA LEU A 110 -4.02 4.61 -6.00
C LEU A 110 -4.38 3.44 -5.10
N PHE A 111 -5.48 2.76 -5.39
CA PHE A 111 -5.89 1.53 -4.74
C PHE A 111 -5.66 0.33 -5.67
N ILE A 112 -4.97 -0.70 -5.17
CA ILE A 112 -4.81 -1.98 -5.85
C ILE A 112 -5.63 -3.03 -5.11
N ARG A 113 -6.58 -3.67 -5.80
CA ARG A 113 -7.32 -4.81 -5.25
C ARG A 113 -6.70 -6.13 -5.72
N THR A 114 -6.09 -6.84 -4.78
CA THR A 114 -5.47 -8.15 -4.90
C THR A 114 -6.43 -9.30 -4.60
N GLY A 115 -7.58 -9.06 -3.96
CA GLY A 115 -8.57 -10.09 -3.66
C GLY A 115 -8.27 -10.92 -2.40
N MET A 116 -7.51 -10.36 -1.45
CA MET A 116 -7.11 -11.04 -0.22
C MET A 116 -8.31 -11.48 0.63
N MET A 117 -9.27 -10.58 0.86
CA MET A 117 -10.45 -10.86 1.67
C MET A 117 -11.32 -12.01 1.12
N PRO A 118 -11.70 -12.03 -0.18
CA PRO A 118 -12.41 -13.16 -0.76
C PRO A 118 -11.70 -14.50 -0.57
N GLU A 119 -10.38 -14.55 -0.72
CA GLU A 119 -9.62 -15.78 -0.55
C GLU A 119 -9.54 -16.20 0.93
N TRP A 120 -9.30 -15.24 1.83
CA TRP A 120 -9.26 -15.48 3.28
C TRP A 120 -10.56 -16.09 3.82
N GLU A 121 -11.71 -15.64 3.30
CA GLU A 121 -13.01 -16.17 3.70
C GLU A 121 -13.27 -17.60 3.18
N THR A 122 -12.47 -18.10 2.22
CA THR A 122 -12.52 -19.52 1.83
C THR A 122 -11.77 -20.44 2.78
N PHE A 123 -10.87 -19.90 3.61
CA PHE A 123 -10.07 -20.70 4.54
C PHE A 123 -10.91 -21.16 5.73
N THR A 124 -10.69 -22.41 6.14
CA THR A 124 -11.18 -22.91 7.42
C THR A 124 -10.45 -22.24 8.58
N GLU A 125 -11.05 -22.25 9.76
CA GLU A 125 -10.41 -21.75 11.00
C GLU A 125 -9.05 -22.39 11.27
N GLN A 126 -8.87 -23.66 10.88
CA GLN A 126 -7.59 -24.35 11.03
C GLN A 126 -6.54 -23.80 10.06
N GLN A 127 -6.89 -23.57 8.79
CA GLN A 127 -5.99 -22.97 7.80
C GLN A 127 -5.60 -21.55 8.20
N LYS A 128 -6.55 -20.75 8.71
CA LYS A 128 -6.26 -19.40 9.24
C LYS A 128 -5.24 -19.43 10.38
N LYS A 129 -5.36 -20.39 11.31
CA LYS A 129 -4.40 -20.59 12.41
C LYS A 129 -3.04 -21.07 11.93
N GLU A 130 -3.02 -22.00 10.98
CA GLU A 130 -1.78 -22.52 10.39
C GLU A 130 -1.01 -21.41 9.71
N TYR A 131 -1.70 -20.60 8.90
CA TYR A 131 -1.15 -19.43 8.26
C TYR A 131 -0.60 -18.42 9.28
N ALA A 132 -1.40 -18.05 10.30
CA ALA A 132 -0.96 -17.12 11.35
C ALA A 132 0.22 -17.63 12.19
N ALA A 133 0.50 -18.94 12.17
CA ALA A 133 1.61 -19.55 12.87
C ALA A 133 2.88 -19.70 12.00
N GLN A 134 2.82 -19.34 10.71
CA GLN A 134 3.97 -19.41 9.83
C GLN A 134 5.02 -18.35 10.22
N PRO A 135 6.30 -18.72 10.40
CA PRO A 135 7.35 -17.75 10.70
C PRO A 135 7.65 -16.79 9.56
N GLU A 136 7.52 -17.27 8.32
CA GLU A 136 7.82 -16.57 7.07
C GLU A 136 6.62 -16.80 6.13
N ALA A 137 5.53 -16.08 6.38
CA ALA A 137 4.33 -16.19 5.58
C ALA A 137 4.51 -15.39 4.28
N GLU A 138 4.22 -16.00 3.14
CA GLU A 138 4.30 -15.34 1.84
C GLU A 138 2.96 -14.71 1.47
N HIS A 139 3.01 -13.55 0.81
CA HIS A 139 1.82 -12.79 0.42
C HIS A 139 1.95 -12.29 -1.02
N ALA A 140 0.82 -12.15 -1.71
CA ALA A 140 0.82 -11.43 -2.98
C ALA A 140 0.90 -9.92 -2.73
N GLY A 141 1.51 -9.20 -3.66
CA GLY A 141 1.60 -7.74 -3.59
C GLY A 141 2.22 -7.16 -4.85
N MET A 142 2.44 -5.85 -4.84
CA MET A 142 3.10 -5.15 -5.94
C MET A 142 4.55 -5.60 -6.11
N GLU A 143 4.97 -5.83 -7.35
CA GLU A 143 6.38 -6.02 -7.69
C GLU A 143 7.18 -4.76 -7.33
N ALA A 144 8.20 -4.92 -6.50
CA ALA A 144 9.14 -3.83 -6.23
C ALA A 144 10.04 -3.60 -7.45
N SER A 145 9.85 -2.49 -8.15
CA SER A 145 10.62 -2.17 -9.36
C SER A 145 10.85 -0.67 -9.51
N ILE A 146 12.00 -0.32 -10.10
CA ILE A 146 12.33 1.08 -10.42
C ILE A 146 11.30 1.68 -11.38
N CYS A 147 10.84 0.92 -12.37
CA CYS A 147 9.83 1.40 -13.31
C CYS A 147 8.51 1.79 -12.62
N LEU A 148 8.07 1.01 -11.62
CA LEU A 148 6.87 1.35 -10.85
C LEU A 148 7.11 2.60 -9.99
N LEU A 149 8.28 2.71 -9.35
CA LEU A 149 8.68 3.90 -8.58
C LEU A 149 8.69 5.17 -9.44
N GLU A 150 9.32 5.12 -10.60
CA GLU A 150 9.35 6.22 -11.57
C GLU A 150 7.94 6.61 -12.02
N TRP A 151 7.10 5.62 -12.33
CA TRP A 151 5.72 5.89 -12.76
C TRP A 151 4.86 6.53 -11.67
N LEU A 152 4.99 6.07 -10.41
CA LEU A 152 4.29 6.67 -9.27
C LEU A 152 4.70 8.14 -9.08
N TRP A 153 6.01 8.40 -9.16
CA TRP A 153 6.58 9.74 -9.05
C TRP A 153 6.11 10.67 -10.19
N ASP A 154 6.29 10.24 -11.44
CA ASP A 154 5.97 11.03 -12.62
C ASP A 154 4.47 11.30 -12.77
N SER A 155 3.63 10.34 -12.38
CA SER A 155 2.16 10.50 -12.35
C SER A 155 1.71 11.47 -11.25
N GLY A 156 2.56 11.74 -10.26
CA GLY A 156 2.23 12.56 -9.11
C GLY A 156 1.21 11.91 -8.19
N ILE A 157 1.21 10.58 -8.07
CA ILE A 157 0.41 9.85 -7.09
C ILE A 157 0.79 10.35 -5.69
N ALA A 158 -0.21 10.64 -4.86
CA ALA A 158 0.01 11.18 -3.52
C ALA A 158 0.10 10.10 -2.44
N ALA A 159 -0.58 8.97 -2.63
CA ALA A 159 -0.56 7.82 -1.73
C ALA A 159 -0.95 6.54 -2.48
N VAL A 160 -0.50 5.40 -1.99
CA VAL A 160 -0.89 4.08 -2.48
C VAL A 160 -1.58 3.30 -1.38
N ALA A 161 -2.54 2.46 -1.74
CA ALA A 161 -3.23 1.58 -0.83
C ALA A 161 -3.64 0.28 -1.50
N GLY A 162 -3.94 -0.75 -0.71
CA GLY A 162 -4.44 -2.02 -1.21
C GLY A 162 -5.09 -2.86 -0.13
N ASP A 163 -5.62 -4.00 -0.56
CA ASP A 163 -6.22 -5.02 0.31
C ASP A 163 -5.24 -6.13 0.69
N ALA A 164 -4.01 -6.11 0.19
CA ALA A 164 -2.95 -7.05 0.57
C ALA A 164 -2.46 -6.82 2.01
N ILE A 165 -1.78 -7.82 2.58
CA ILE A 165 -1.21 -7.75 3.94
C ILE A 165 -0.06 -6.75 3.99
N ALA A 166 0.84 -6.85 3.02
CA ALA A 166 1.83 -5.83 2.71
C ALA A 166 1.53 -5.28 1.32
N TRP A 167 1.80 -4.00 1.06
CA TRP A 167 1.51 -3.41 -0.24
C TRP A 167 2.37 -4.01 -1.39
N GLU A 168 3.65 -4.26 -1.13
CA GLU A 168 4.56 -4.99 -2.03
C GLU A 168 4.66 -6.47 -1.66
N VAL A 169 4.95 -7.32 -2.66
CA VAL A 169 5.37 -8.69 -2.39
C VAL A 169 6.73 -8.65 -1.69
N ASP A 170 6.98 -9.59 -0.77
CA ASP A 170 8.26 -9.65 -0.06
C ASP A 170 9.43 -9.74 -1.06
N THR A 171 10.48 -8.96 -0.79
CA THR A 171 11.61 -8.80 -1.69
C THR A 171 12.84 -9.47 -1.12
N THR A 172 13.74 -9.92 -1.99
CA THR A 172 15.00 -10.49 -1.50
C THR A 172 15.81 -9.37 -0.82
N PRO A 173 16.36 -9.59 0.39
CA PRO A 173 17.17 -8.59 1.07
C PRO A 173 18.31 -8.06 0.18
N GLY A 174 18.32 -6.74 -0.04
CA GLY A 174 19.32 -6.07 -0.90
C GLY A 174 18.81 -5.67 -2.29
N GLU A 175 17.56 -6.00 -2.61
CA GLU A 175 16.87 -5.50 -3.81
C GLU A 175 16.11 -4.18 -3.53
N VAL A 176 15.37 -3.69 -4.51
CA VAL A 176 14.52 -2.50 -4.39
C VAL A 176 13.39 -2.81 -3.40
N SER A 177 13.16 -1.95 -2.41
CA SER A 177 11.98 -2.00 -1.53
C SER A 177 11.10 -0.78 -1.77
N MET A 178 9.80 -0.96 -2.01
CA MET A 178 8.93 0.21 -2.20
C MET A 178 8.71 0.92 -0.87
N HIS A 179 8.61 0.20 0.26
CA HIS A 179 8.52 0.82 1.58
C HIS A 179 9.63 1.83 1.86
N GLU A 180 10.88 1.52 1.48
CA GLU A 180 12.01 2.43 1.64
C GLU A 180 11.83 3.72 0.83
N TYR A 181 11.52 3.61 -0.46
CA TYR A 181 11.39 4.78 -1.35
C TYR A 181 10.12 5.58 -1.09
N LEU A 182 9.00 4.91 -0.86
CA LEU A 182 7.71 5.55 -0.63
C LEU A 182 7.73 6.25 0.73
N LEU A 183 7.98 5.55 1.84
CA LEU A 183 7.89 6.16 3.16
C LEU A 183 9.16 6.95 3.51
N GLY A 184 10.32 6.27 3.54
CA GLY A 184 11.58 6.86 3.98
C GLY A 184 12.17 7.86 2.97
N GLY A 185 11.99 7.57 1.68
CA GLY A 185 12.47 8.33 0.54
C GLY A 185 11.75 9.67 0.38
N TRP A 186 10.73 9.69 -0.48
CA TRP A 186 10.06 10.95 -0.84
C TRP A 186 8.76 11.23 -0.08
N GLY A 187 8.31 10.35 0.80
CA GLY A 187 7.17 10.59 1.70
C GLY A 187 5.81 10.43 1.01
N MET A 188 5.54 9.23 0.53
CA MET A 188 4.25 8.75 0.01
C MET A 188 3.66 7.74 1.01
N PRO A 189 2.46 7.98 1.57
CA PRO A 189 1.78 7.05 2.46
C PRO A 189 1.46 5.71 1.79
N ILE A 190 1.50 4.64 2.58
CA ILE A 190 1.11 3.28 2.17
C ILE A 190 -0.12 2.87 2.99
N GLY A 191 -1.12 2.30 2.32
CA GLY A 191 -2.31 1.77 2.93
C GLY A 191 -2.43 0.26 2.73
N GLU A 192 -2.70 -0.47 3.79
CA GLU A 192 -2.68 -1.94 3.77
C GLU A 192 -3.96 -2.51 4.36
N MET A 193 -4.31 -3.74 3.92
CA MET A 193 -5.47 -4.49 4.41
C MET A 193 -6.81 -3.73 4.32
N PHE A 194 -7.01 -2.86 3.32
CA PHE A 194 -8.30 -2.21 3.09
C PHE A 194 -9.33 -3.24 2.59
N ASP A 195 -10.58 -3.15 3.04
CA ASP A 195 -11.68 -3.86 2.38
C ASP A 195 -12.12 -3.09 1.12
N LEU A 196 -11.79 -3.63 -0.05
CA LEU A 196 -12.09 -3.03 -1.36
C LEU A 196 -13.25 -3.74 -2.08
N GLU A 197 -13.94 -4.69 -1.45
CA GLU A 197 -14.93 -5.54 -2.11
C GLU A 197 -16.17 -4.77 -2.59
N ALA A 198 -16.71 -3.91 -1.72
CA ALA A 198 -17.84 -3.06 -2.08
C ALA A 198 -17.45 -2.00 -3.12
N LEU A 199 -16.22 -1.49 -3.03
CA LEU A 199 -15.68 -0.50 -3.97
C LEU A 199 -15.54 -1.12 -5.37
N SER A 200 -14.91 -2.30 -5.47
CA SER A 200 -14.76 -3.06 -6.72
C SER A 200 -16.10 -3.28 -7.42
N ARG A 201 -17.10 -3.81 -6.71
CA ARG A 201 -18.45 -4.02 -7.27
C ARG A 201 -19.09 -2.73 -7.77
N THR A 202 -18.90 -1.63 -7.02
CA THR A 202 -19.44 -0.32 -7.38
C THR A 202 -18.75 0.25 -8.62
N CYS A 203 -17.42 0.18 -8.68
CA CYS A 203 -16.64 0.59 -9.85
C CYS A 203 -17.05 -0.19 -11.10
N ALA A 204 -17.15 -1.51 -11.00
CA ALA A 204 -17.56 -2.39 -12.10
C ALA A 204 -18.99 -2.09 -12.57
N GLY A 205 -19.94 -1.91 -11.64
CA GLY A 205 -21.34 -1.59 -11.96
C GLY A 205 -21.50 -0.22 -12.63
N LEU A 206 -20.73 0.77 -12.20
CA LEU A 206 -20.76 2.13 -12.77
C LEU A 206 -19.84 2.31 -13.97
N LYS A 207 -18.96 1.35 -14.26
CA LYS A 207 -17.83 1.48 -15.21
C LYS A 207 -17.01 2.75 -14.95
N ARG A 208 -16.81 3.07 -13.67
CA ARG A 208 -16.08 4.25 -13.22
C ARG A 208 -15.17 3.86 -12.07
N TYR A 209 -13.87 3.94 -12.31
CA TYR A 209 -12.82 3.50 -11.39
C TYR A 209 -12.14 4.66 -10.66
N SER A 210 -12.79 5.83 -10.67
CA SER A 210 -12.36 6.99 -9.87
C SER A 210 -13.51 7.50 -9.01
N PHE A 211 -13.17 7.95 -7.82
CA PHE A 211 -14.12 8.36 -6.78
C PHE A 211 -13.49 9.43 -5.89
N PHE A 212 -14.31 10.13 -5.12
CA PHE A 212 -13.81 10.99 -4.06
C PHE A 212 -13.53 10.14 -2.82
N LEU A 213 -12.31 10.19 -2.30
CA LEU A 213 -11.92 9.53 -1.07
C LEU A 213 -11.88 10.55 0.06
N THR A 214 -12.43 10.16 1.21
CA THR A 214 -12.11 10.79 2.51
C THR A 214 -11.61 9.72 3.46
N SER A 215 -10.52 9.99 4.16
CA SER A 215 -9.96 9.12 5.18
C SER A 215 -9.44 9.99 6.32
N MET A 216 -9.77 9.62 7.55
CA MET A 216 -9.47 10.42 8.74
C MET A 216 -8.62 9.59 9.71
N PRO A 217 -7.28 9.66 9.59
CA PRO A 217 -6.37 9.09 10.57
C PRO A 217 -6.63 9.65 11.98
N LEU A 218 -6.27 8.87 13.00
CA LEU A 218 -6.34 9.28 14.39
C LEU A 218 -5.38 10.45 14.65
N ASN A 219 -5.84 11.44 15.41
CA ASN A 219 -4.99 12.49 15.93
C ASN A 219 -4.14 11.93 17.11
N MET A 220 -3.05 11.25 16.76
CA MET A 220 -2.15 10.59 17.70
C MET A 220 -0.73 11.17 17.53
N PRO A 221 -0.31 12.13 18.38
CA PRO A 221 1.01 12.73 18.29
C PRO A 221 2.14 11.70 18.31
N GLY A 222 3.03 11.78 17.31
CA GLY A 222 4.14 10.83 17.14
C GLY A 222 3.72 9.43 16.68
N GLY A 223 2.44 9.25 16.29
CA GLY A 223 1.89 7.98 15.83
C GLY A 223 2.59 7.46 14.57
N VAL A 224 2.83 6.15 14.56
CA VAL A 224 3.55 5.44 13.49
C VAL A 224 2.63 5.09 12.33
N SER A 225 1.42 4.65 12.65
CA SER A 225 0.38 4.28 11.70
C SER A 225 -0.99 4.64 12.30
N SER A 226 -2.05 4.52 11.50
CA SER A 226 -3.41 4.75 11.96
C SER A 226 -4.41 3.90 11.19
N PRO A 227 -5.49 3.42 11.83
CA PRO A 227 -6.65 2.97 11.07
C PRO A 227 -7.16 4.09 10.15
N PRO A 228 -7.70 3.77 8.96
CA PRO A 228 -7.92 4.77 7.93
C PRO A 228 -9.21 5.56 8.11
N ASN A 229 -10.26 4.96 8.70
CA ASN A 229 -11.62 5.54 8.72
C ASN A 229 -12.00 6.13 7.35
N ALA A 230 -11.95 5.28 6.31
CA ALA A 230 -12.04 5.68 4.92
C ALA A 230 -13.43 5.47 4.32
N MET A 231 -13.81 6.36 3.41
CA MET A 231 -15.05 6.32 2.64
C MET A 231 -14.79 6.73 1.20
N ALA A 232 -15.29 5.92 0.27
CA ALA A 232 -15.35 6.25 -1.15
C ALA A 232 -16.73 6.79 -1.52
N ILE A 233 -16.77 7.91 -2.25
CA ILE A 233 -17.99 8.63 -2.64
C ILE A 233 -18.00 8.79 -4.16
N PHE A 234 -19.12 8.43 -4.79
CA PHE A 234 -19.33 8.33 -6.23
C PHE A 234 -20.25 9.43 -6.77
#